data_AF-A0A924XSA9-F1
#
_entry.id   AF-A0A924XSA9-F1
#
_cell.length_a   1.000
_cell.length_b   1.000
_cell.length_c   1.000
_cell.angle_alpha   90.00
_cell.angle_beta   90.00
_cell.angle_gamma   90.00
#
_symmetry.space_group_name_H-M   'P 1'
#
loop_
_entity.id
_entity.type
_entity.pdbx_description
1 polymer ?
#
loop_
_entity_poly.entity_id
_entity_poly.type
_entity_poly.pdbx_seq_one_letter_code
_entity_poly.pdbx_strand_id
1 'polypeptide(L)'
;YPTMFASAASGLDALGRFERWTVDPSTRRVSRQVIDTTPQELPRIDERRFGQSYRYVYTVCVPPDGNPQLTGATKLYKRDLQTGVCQVHDFGGDHLPGEFVFVPAGPDAAEDEGWLVGYVINTADHTTDFTILDARTFEADPVATVRLPHRIPPGFHGNWFPATRP
;
A
#
# COMPACT_ATOMS: atom_id res chain seq x y z
N TYR A 1 21.30 2.69 -4.94
CA TYR A 1 21.81 1.97 -3.75
C TYR A 1 23.24 1.54 -4.02
N PRO A 2 24.23 2.40 -3.76
CA PRO A 2 25.62 2.12 -4.10
C PRO A 2 26.25 1.01 -3.22
N THR A 3 25.68 0.70 -2.06
CA THR A 3 26.30 -0.17 -1.06
C THR A 3 25.41 -1.33 -0.56
N MET A 4 24.24 -1.56 -1.18
CA MET A 4 23.19 -2.44 -0.59
C MET A 4 23.67 -3.88 -0.46
N PHE A 5 24.58 -4.29 -1.33
CA PHE A 5 25.19 -5.62 -1.32
C PHE A 5 26.65 -5.60 -0.86
N ALA A 6 27.13 -4.46 -0.36
CA ALA A 6 28.51 -4.29 0.08
C ALA A 6 28.77 -4.87 1.49
N SER A 7 27.72 -5.20 2.25
CA SER A 7 27.85 -5.93 3.51
C SER A 7 26.75 -6.97 3.68
N ALA A 8 27.03 -8.03 4.44
CA ALA A 8 26.07 -9.10 4.73
C ALA A 8 25.03 -8.74 5.81
N ALA A 9 25.12 -7.53 6.40
CA ALA A 9 24.53 -7.25 7.72
C ALA A 9 23.46 -6.14 7.77
N SER A 10 23.10 -5.49 6.68
CA SER A 10 21.99 -4.53 6.68
C SER A 10 21.39 -4.49 5.30
N GLY A 11 20.07 -4.68 5.17
CA GLY A 11 19.36 -4.68 3.89
C GLY A 11 19.44 -3.35 3.13
N LEU A 12 18.31 -2.71 2.85
CA LEU A 12 18.29 -1.46 2.09
C LEU A 12 19.09 -0.37 2.83
N ASP A 13 20.20 0.13 2.27
CA ASP A 13 21.00 1.22 2.87
C ASP A 13 20.29 2.59 2.95
N ALA A 14 19.09 2.66 2.39
CA ALA A 14 18.25 3.85 2.38
C ALA A 14 16.79 3.41 2.31
N LEU A 15 15.92 4.25 2.86
CA LEU A 15 14.48 4.04 2.77
C LEU A 15 14.03 3.95 1.30
N GLY A 16 13.03 3.10 1.05
CA GLY A 16 12.41 2.96 -0.25
C GLY A 16 11.85 4.29 -0.75
N ARG A 17 12.01 4.55 -2.05
CA ARG A 17 11.34 5.65 -2.75
C ARG A 17 10.37 5.07 -3.76
N PHE A 18 9.28 5.77 -4.01
CA PHE A 18 8.34 5.37 -5.05
C PHE A 18 8.82 5.90 -6.41
N GLU A 19 9.20 5.00 -7.31
CA GLU A 19 9.93 5.33 -8.54
C GLU A 19 9.33 4.65 -9.75
N ARG A 20 9.42 5.33 -10.90
CA ARG A 20 9.11 4.77 -12.22
C ARG A 20 10.37 4.63 -13.04
N TRP A 21 10.58 3.43 -13.55
CA TRP A 21 11.67 3.11 -14.45
C TRP A 21 11.08 2.85 -15.83
N THR A 22 11.51 3.61 -16.83
CA THR A 22 11.10 3.41 -18.22
C THR A 22 12.25 2.78 -18.96
N VAL A 23 12.02 1.56 -19.43
CA VAL A 23 13.02 0.79 -20.20
C VAL A 23 12.65 0.89 -21.67
N ASP A 24 13.57 1.38 -22.49
CA ASP A 24 13.47 1.36 -23.95
C ASP A 24 14.46 0.34 -24.51
N PRO A 25 13.98 -0.84 -24.93
CA PRO A 25 14.83 -1.88 -25.50
C PRO A 25 15.48 -1.48 -26.83
N SER A 26 14.85 -0.59 -27.60
CA SER A 26 15.35 -0.17 -28.92
C SER A 26 16.59 0.72 -28.80
N THR A 27 16.58 1.63 -27.83
CA THR A 27 17.73 2.51 -27.53
C THR A 27 18.65 1.95 -26.46
N ARG A 28 18.29 0.82 -25.83
CA ARG A 28 18.99 0.20 -24.69
C ARG A 28 19.20 1.19 -23.54
N ARG A 29 18.21 2.05 -23.31
CA ARG A 29 18.25 3.06 -22.25
C ARG A 29 17.21 2.77 -21.18
N VAL A 30 17.56 3.13 -19.96
CA VAL A 30 16.65 3.16 -18.82
C VAL A 30 16.62 4.59 -18.32
N SER A 31 15.43 5.18 -18.26
CA SER A 31 15.20 6.42 -17.53
C SER A 31 14.54 6.12 -16.20
N ARG A 32 14.92 6.88 -15.17
CA ARG A 32 14.42 6.72 -13.82
C ARG A 32 13.83 8.04 -13.35
N GLN A 33 12.60 7.97 -12.86
CA GLN A 33 11.88 9.09 -12.27
C GLN A 33 11.51 8.75 -10.83
N VAL A 34 11.91 9.61 -9.90
CA VAL A 34 11.39 9.56 -8.52
C VAL A 34 10.02 10.23 -8.53
N ILE A 35 8.97 9.48 -8.20
CA ILE A 35 7.60 9.99 -8.11
C ILE A 35 7.35 10.54 -6.70
N ASP A 36 7.82 9.85 -5.68
CA ASP A 36 7.74 10.31 -4.29
C ASP A 36 8.94 9.83 -3.48
N THR A 37 9.48 10.72 -2.65
CA THR A 37 10.58 10.45 -1.73
C THR A 37 10.11 9.97 -0.36
N THR A 38 8.82 10.10 -0.05
CA THR A 38 8.20 9.60 1.17
C THR A 38 8.38 8.08 1.25
N PRO A 39 8.97 7.57 2.34
CA PRO A 39 9.12 6.13 2.55
C PRO A 39 7.77 5.42 2.54
N GLN A 40 7.63 4.44 1.65
CA GLN A 40 6.41 3.68 1.46
C GLN A 40 6.72 2.31 0.83
N GLU A 41 5.88 1.33 1.14
CA GLU A 41 6.04 -0.06 0.70
C GLU A 41 4.69 -0.73 0.42
N LEU A 42 4.74 -2.00 0.03
CA LEU A 42 3.56 -2.86 -0.20
C LEU A 42 2.58 -2.26 -1.23
N PRO A 43 3.07 -1.92 -2.45
CA PRO A 43 2.23 -1.28 -3.46
C PRO A 43 1.14 -2.21 -3.98
N ARG A 44 -0.08 -1.68 -4.02
CA ARG A 44 -1.26 -2.32 -4.60
C ARG A 44 -1.88 -1.43 -5.67
N ILE A 45 -2.52 -2.08 -6.63
CA ILE A 45 -3.27 -1.47 -7.74
C ILE A 45 -4.61 -2.20 -7.86
N ASP A 46 -5.49 -1.71 -8.73
CA ASP A 46 -6.56 -2.53 -9.27
C ASP A 46 -5.96 -3.71 -10.07
N GLU A 47 -6.10 -4.93 -9.56
CA GLU A 47 -5.49 -6.12 -10.14
C GLU A 47 -6.03 -6.44 -11.55
N ARG A 48 -7.18 -5.88 -11.96
CA ARG A 48 -7.65 -5.92 -13.36
C ARG A 48 -6.69 -5.21 -14.32
N ARG A 49 -5.79 -4.36 -13.81
CA ARG A 49 -4.77 -3.60 -14.56
C ARG A 49 -3.37 -4.20 -14.46
N PHE A 50 -3.21 -5.40 -13.91
CA PHE A 50 -1.90 -6.03 -13.80
C PHE A 50 -1.22 -6.15 -15.18
N GLY A 51 0.03 -5.66 -15.28
CA GLY A 51 0.79 -5.62 -16.54
C GLY A 51 0.30 -4.61 -17.58
N GLN A 52 -0.68 -3.75 -17.25
CA GLN A 52 -1.28 -2.77 -18.16
C GLN A 52 -1.02 -1.33 -17.67
N SER A 53 -1.45 -0.33 -18.43
CA SER A 53 -1.50 1.05 -17.95
C SER A 53 -2.54 1.20 -16.85
N TYR A 54 -2.13 1.83 -15.75
CA TYR A 54 -2.94 2.11 -14.56
C TYR A 54 -2.68 3.55 -14.08
N ARG A 55 -3.65 4.08 -13.34
CA ARG A 55 -3.67 5.43 -12.78
C ARG A 55 -3.48 5.43 -11.26
N TYR A 56 -4.04 4.49 -10.51
CA TYR A 56 -4.05 4.54 -9.05
C TYR A 56 -3.12 3.51 -8.41
N VAL A 57 -2.42 3.94 -7.35
CA VAL A 57 -1.57 3.08 -6.51
C VAL A 57 -1.88 3.33 -5.05
N TYR A 58 -1.90 2.26 -4.27
CA TYR A 58 -2.07 2.28 -2.84
C TYR A 58 -0.81 1.75 -2.17
N THR A 59 -0.29 2.43 -1.16
CA THR A 59 0.92 2.00 -0.42
C THR A 59 0.74 2.22 1.06
N VAL A 60 1.56 1.51 1.85
CA VAL A 60 1.66 1.70 3.30
C VAL A 60 2.84 2.63 3.58
N CYS A 61 2.69 3.52 4.54
CA CYS A 61 3.80 4.32 5.05
C CYS A 61 4.94 3.41 5.57
N VAL A 62 6.18 3.87 5.43
CA VAL A 62 7.31 3.29 6.17
C VAL A 62 7.79 4.35 7.16
N PRO A 63 8.00 4.02 8.44
CA PRO A 63 8.43 5.03 9.40
C PRO A 63 9.86 5.51 9.07
N PRO A 64 10.23 6.75 9.44
CA PRO A 64 11.54 7.33 9.08
C PRO A 64 12.76 6.57 9.62
N ASP A 65 12.58 5.75 10.65
CA ASP A 65 13.63 4.89 11.21
C ASP A 65 13.87 3.61 10.40
N GLY A 66 13.04 3.36 9.37
CA GLY A 66 13.15 2.19 8.50
C GLY A 66 12.82 0.87 9.20
N ASN A 67 12.05 0.92 10.29
CA ASN A 67 11.69 -0.29 11.04
C ASN A 67 10.99 -1.32 10.13
N PRO A 68 11.54 -2.55 9.98
CA PRO A 68 10.97 -3.57 9.11
C PRO A 68 9.63 -4.12 9.60
N GLN A 69 9.27 -3.90 10.86
CA GLN A 69 7.95 -4.25 11.42
C GLN A 69 6.89 -3.17 11.13
N LEU A 70 7.27 -2.06 10.47
CA LEU A 70 6.43 -0.92 10.15
C LEU A 70 5.76 -0.29 11.39
N THR A 71 6.35 -0.45 12.58
CA THR A 71 5.86 0.18 13.81
C THR A 71 5.91 1.70 13.67
N GLY A 72 4.77 2.37 13.82
CA GLY A 72 4.62 3.81 13.61
C GLY A 72 4.20 4.21 12.19
N ALA A 73 4.02 3.24 11.28
CA ALA A 73 3.44 3.47 9.96
C ALA A 73 1.93 3.58 10.03
N THR A 74 1.39 4.66 10.60
CA THR A 74 -0.05 4.79 10.87
C THR A 74 -0.88 5.18 9.64
N LYS A 75 -0.27 5.22 8.45
CA LYS A 75 -0.84 5.87 7.27
C LYS A 75 -0.84 4.95 6.05
N LEU A 76 -1.88 5.09 5.24
CA LEU A 76 -1.94 4.63 3.85
C LEU A 76 -1.91 5.82 2.90
N TYR A 77 -1.37 5.58 1.71
CA TYR A 77 -1.34 6.56 0.63
C TYR A 77 -2.13 6.03 -0.57
N LYS A 78 -2.99 6.86 -1.16
CA LYS A 78 -3.55 6.66 -2.50
C LYS A 78 -2.93 7.69 -3.43
N ARG A 79 -2.29 7.25 -4.51
CA ARG A 79 -1.68 8.13 -5.49
C ARG A 79 -2.37 8.04 -6.83
N ASP A 80 -2.73 9.19 -7.37
CA ASP A 80 -3.12 9.35 -8.76
C ASP A 80 -1.89 9.69 -9.60
N LEU A 81 -1.44 8.75 -10.42
CA LEU A 81 -0.23 8.86 -11.23
C LEU A 81 -0.39 9.77 -12.45
N GLN A 82 -1.61 10.17 -12.80
CA GLN A 82 -1.86 11.12 -13.88
C GLN A 82 -1.79 12.57 -13.36
N THR A 83 -2.37 12.83 -12.19
CA THR A 83 -2.42 14.19 -11.61
C THR A 83 -1.28 14.47 -10.65
N GLY A 84 -0.62 13.43 -10.12
CA GLY A 84 0.41 13.52 -9.10
C GLY A 84 -0.13 13.68 -7.67
N VAL A 85 -1.46 13.77 -7.49
CA VAL A 85 -2.10 13.93 -6.19
C VAL A 85 -1.90 12.68 -5.32
N CYS A 86 -1.56 12.91 -4.05
CA CYS A 86 -1.47 11.88 -3.02
C CYS A 86 -2.49 12.19 -1.93
N GLN A 87 -3.41 11.25 -1.70
CA GLN A 87 -4.37 11.27 -0.61
C GLN A 87 -3.86 10.40 0.53
N VAL A 88 -4.17 10.77 1.78
CA VAL A 88 -3.64 10.11 2.97
C VAL A 88 -4.79 9.67 3.88
N HIS A 89 -4.80 8.40 4.25
CA HIS A 89 -5.65 7.90 5.33
C HIS A 89 -4.77 7.66 6.56
N ASP A 90 -5.01 8.38 7.66
CA ASP A 90 -4.25 8.26 8.92
C ASP A 90 -5.11 7.59 9.99
N PHE A 91 -4.67 6.43 10.49
CA PHE A 91 -5.37 5.68 11.53
C PHE A 91 -5.08 6.19 12.95
N GLY A 92 -4.17 7.16 13.10
CA GLY A 92 -3.75 7.69 14.39
C GLY A 92 -2.66 6.85 15.08
N GLY A 93 -2.08 7.40 16.16
CA GLY A 93 -0.84 6.93 16.76
C GLY A 93 -0.82 5.49 17.27
N ASP A 94 -1.99 4.94 17.63
CA ASP A 94 -2.14 3.61 18.23
C ASP A 94 -2.64 2.55 17.24
N HIS A 95 -2.65 2.87 15.94
CA HIS A 95 -3.13 1.97 14.90
C HIS A 95 -2.07 1.71 13.85
N LEU A 96 -1.74 0.43 13.66
CA LEU A 96 -0.75 -0.03 12.70
C LEU A 96 -1.45 -0.76 11.54
N PRO A 97 -1.71 -0.09 10.40
CA PRO A 97 -2.17 -0.76 9.19
C PRO A 97 -1.09 -1.70 8.61
N GLY A 98 -1.53 -2.86 8.13
CA GLY A 98 -0.75 -3.72 7.26
C GLY A 98 -0.95 -3.37 5.78
N GLU A 99 -0.71 -4.34 4.89
CA GLU A 99 -1.07 -4.21 3.48
C GLU A 99 -2.60 -4.11 3.31
N PHE A 100 -3.05 -3.17 2.48
CA PHE A 100 -4.43 -3.07 2.04
C PHE A 100 -4.56 -3.47 0.58
N VAL A 101 -5.49 -4.39 0.28
CA VAL A 101 -5.76 -4.91 -1.06
C VAL A 101 -6.96 -4.20 -1.67
N PHE A 102 -6.86 -3.81 -2.94
CA PHE A 102 -7.99 -3.22 -3.68
C PHE A 102 -8.97 -4.31 -4.14
N VAL A 103 -10.26 -4.05 -3.93
CA VAL A 103 -11.38 -4.90 -4.34
C VAL A 103 -12.32 -4.06 -5.21
N PRO A 104 -12.45 -4.33 -6.52
CA PRO A 104 -13.32 -3.57 -7.38
C PRO A 104 -14.80 -3.77 -7.01
N ALA A 105 -15.62 -2.72 -7.16
CA ALA A 105 -17.07 -2.80 -6.95
C ALA A 105 -17.77 -3.75 -7.93
N GLY A 106 -17.15 -4.00 -9.08
CA GLY A 106 -17.58 -4.96 -10.08
C GLY A 106 -16.62 -5.01 -11.27
N PRO A 107 -16.85 -5.92 -12.24
CA PRO A 107 -15.97 -6.09 -13.40
C PRO A 107 -15.78 -4.82 -14.23
N ASP A 108 -16.86 -4.03 -14.39
CA ASP A 108 -16.91 -2.83 -15.23
C ASP A 108 -16.74 -1.52 -14.43
N ALA A 109 -16.47 -1.61 -13.13
CA ALA A 109 -16.29 -0.46 -12.26
C ALA A 109 -15.06 0.35 -12.68
N ALA A 110 -15.07 1.67 -12.44
CA ALA A 110 -13.88 2.49 -12.68
C ALA A 110 -12.66 2.00 -11.86
N GLU A 111 -11.46 2.45 -12.21
CA GLU A 111 -10.22 1.91 -11.63
C GLU A 111 -10.10 2.10 -10.12
N ASP A 112 -10.66 3.18 -9.55
CA ASP A 112 -10.73 3.41 -8.11
C ASP A 112 -12.14 3.20 -7.52
N GLU A 113 -13.06 2.59 -8.29
CA GLU A 113 -14.40 2.29 -7.84
C GLU A 113 -14.44 0.93 -7.15
N GLY A 114 -14.36 0.97 -5.83
CA GLY A 114 -14.29 -0.21 -5.01
C GLY A 114 -13.79 0.13 -3.61
N TRP A 115 -13.19 -0.86 -2.97
CA TRP A 115 -12.77 -0.77 -1.59
C TRP A 115 -11.31 -1.15 -1.44
N LEU A 116 -10.64 -0.56 -0.45
CA LEU A 116 -9.46 -1.19 0.11
C LEU A 116 -9.82 -1.96 1.37
N VAL A 117 -9.27 -3.16 1.48
CA VAL A 117 -9.44 -4.02 2.65
C VAL A 117 -8.11 -4.44 3.24
N GLY A 118 -7.98 -4.39 4.55
CA GLY A 118 -6.74 -4.74 5.24
C GLY A 118 -6.90 -4.86 6.74
N TYR A 119 -5.85 -5.36 7.40
CA TYR A 119 -5.81 -5.44 8.86
C TYR A 119 -5.16 -4.21 9.47
N VAL A 120 -5.72 -3.74 10.58
CA VAL A 120 -5.20 -2.64 11.39
C VAL A 120 -5.06 -3.13 12.83
N ILE A 121 -3.83 -3.16 13.34
CA ILE A 121 -3.58 -3.55 14.73
C ILE A 121 -3.83 -2.32 15.61
N ASN A 122 -4.73 -2.45 16.58
CA ASN A 122 -4.84 -1.49 17.67
C ASN A 122 -3.84 -1.89 18.78
N THR A 123 -2.82 -1.07 18.97
CA THR A 123 -1.73 -1.34 19.92
C THR A 123 -2.10 -1.05 21.36
N ALA A 124 -3.11 -0.21 21.60
CA ALA A 124 -3.60 0.10 22.94
C ALA A 124 -4.40 -1.07 23.55
N ASP A 125 -5.26 -1.70 22.74
CA ASP A 125 -6.17 -2.76 23.19
C ASP A 125 -5.68 -4.17 22.83
N HIS A 126 -4.55 -4.29 22.14
CA HIS A 126 -4.02 -5.56 21.62
C HIS A 126 -5.03 -6.36 20.78
N THR A 127 -5.81 -5.64 19.96
CA THR A 127 -6.80 -6.21 19.04
C THR A 127 -6.41 -5.94 17.59
N THR A 128 -7.16 -6.52 16.65
CA THR A 128 -7.00 -6.23 15.22
C THR A 128 -8.35 -5.99 14.59
N ASP A 129 -8.41 -5.01 13.73
CA ASP A 129 -9.57 -4.67 12.92
C ASP A 129 -9.34 -5.11 11.48
N PHE A 130 -10.31 -5.81 10.90
CA PHE A 130 -10.42 -5.90 9.44
C PHE A 130 -11.20 -4.69 8.94
N THR A 131 -10.50 -3.78 8.27
CA THR A 131 -11.00 -2.45 7.92
C THR A 131 -11.29 -2.37 6.43
N ILE A 132 -12.40 -1.73 6.09
CA ILE A 132 -12.87 -1.51 4.72
C ILE A 132 -12.94 0.00 4.48
N LEU A 133 -12.14 0.50 3.52
CA LEU A 133 -12.13 1.89 3.09
C LEU A 133 -12.80 2.00 1.71
N ASP A 134 -13.59 3.03 1.47
CA ASP A 134 -14.02 3.38 0.12
C ASP A 134 -12.85 4.07 -0.62
N ALA A 135 -12.46 3.52 -1.77
CA ALA A 135 -11.30 4.01 -2.50
C ALA A 135 -11.52 5.40 -3.13
N ARG A 136 -12.76 5.84 -3.37
CA ARG A 136 -13.08 7.18 -3.90
C ARG A 136 -13.11 8.23 -2.80
N THR A 137 -13.56 7.87 -1.60
CA THR A 137 -13.52 8.74 -0.41
C THR A 137 -12.42 8.30 0.55
N PHE A 138 -11.21 8.12 0.01
CA PHE A 138 -10.08 7.46 0.70
C PHE A 138 -9.70 8.09 2.06
N GLU A 139 -9.87 9.39 2.21
CA GLU A 139 -9.52 10.14 3.44
C GLU A 139 -10.64 10.14 4.49
N ALA A 140 -11.83 9.63 4.15
CA ALA A 140 -12.95 9.53 5.07
C ALA A 140 -12.80 8.33 6.01
N ASP A 141 -13.64 8.29 7.05
CA ASP A 141 -13.71 7.16 7.97
C ASP A 141 -13.99 5.84 7.23
N PRO A 142 -13.51 4.69 7.76
CA PRO A 142 -13.85 3.39 7.20
C PRO A 142 -15.34 3.18 7.02
N VAL A 143 -15.74 2.62 5.88
CA VAL A 143 -17.15 2.29 5.62
C VAL A 143 -17.62 1.08 6.42
N ALA A 144 -16.69 0.24 6.86
CA ALA A 144 -16.94 -0.85 7.81
C ALA A 144 -15.65 -1.31 8.49
N THR A 145 -15.81 -1.83 9.70
CA THR A 145 -14.74 -2.44 10.47
C THR A 145 -15.24 -3.70 11.18
N VAL A 146 -14.50 -4.81 11.09
CA VAL A 146 -14.78 -6.05 11.80
C VAL A 146 -13.70 -6.29 12.84
N ARG A 147 -14.06 -6.14 14.12
CA ARG A 147 -13.15 -6.32 15.25
C ARG A 147 -12.86 -7.80 15.51
N LEU A 148 -11.58 -8.13 15.56
CA LEU A 148 -11.06 -9.40 16.05
C LEU A 148 -10.61 -9.24 17.51
N PRO A 149 -11.02 -10.12 18.44
CA PRO A 149 -10.76 -9.97 19.87
C PRO A 149 -9.32 -10.35 20.28
N HIS A 150 -8.39 -10.38 19.33
CA HIS A 150 -6.98 -10.66 19.55
C HIS A 150 -6.13 -9.99 18.48
N ARG A 151 -4.84 -9.81 18.79
CA ARG A 151 -3.85 -9.31 17.84
C ARG A 151 -3.51 -10.35 16.80
N ILE A 152 -3.68 -10.02 15.52
CA ILE A 152 -2.98 -10.68 14.42
C ILE A 152 -1.61 -10.00 14.31
N PRO A 153 -0.48 -10.72 14.43
CA PRO A 153 0.85 -10.13 14.26
C PRO A 153 1.02 -9.51 12.86
N PRO A 154 1.93 -8.52 12.70
CA PRO A 154 2.25 -7.96 11.40
C PRO A 154 2.55 -9.06 10.39
N GLY A 155 1.70 -9.14 9.36
CA GLY A 155 1.86 -10.05 8.24
C GLY A 155 2.67 -9.42 7.11
N PHE A 156 2.67 -10.10 5.96
CA PHE A 156 3.20 -9.55 4.71
C PHE A 156 2.06 -9.39 3.73
N HIS A 157 1.93 -10.32 2.78
CA HIS A 157 1.00 -10.19 1.67
C HIS A 157 -0.33 -10.91 1.91
N GLY A 158 -1.42 -10.31 1.42
CA GLY A 158 -2.73 -10.94 1.28
C GLY A 158 -3.16 -11.03 -0.19
N ASN A 159 -4.30 -11.62 -0.52
CA ASN A 159 -4.94 -11.44 -1.84
C ASN A 159 -6.45 -11.60 -1.67
N TRP A 160 -7.22 -10.90 -2.49
CA TRP A 160 -8.67 -11.05 -2.54
C TRP A 160 -9.06 -11.98 -3.68
N PHE A 161 -9.86 -13.00 -3.38
CA PHE A 161 -10.45 -13.86 -4.39
C PHE A 161 -11.97 -13.69 -4.34
N PRO A 162 -12.61 -13.22 -5.43
CA PRO A 162 -14.06 -13.16 -5.48
C PRO A 162 -14.63 -14.58 -5.37
N ALA A 163 -15.72 -14.73 -4.63
CA ALA A 163 -16.45 -15.98 -4.63
C ALA A 163 -16.92 -16.28 -6.06
N THR A 164 -16.46 -17.38 -6.64
CA THR A 164 -17.11 -17.94 -7.83
C THR A 164 -18.43 -18.52 -7.36
N ARG A 165 -19.55 -17.84 -7.64
CA ARG A 165 -20.84 -18.51 -7.51
C ARG A 165 -20.87 -19.64 -8.56
N PRO A 166 -21.05 -20.91 -8.15
CA PRO A 166 -21.28 -22.00 -9.09
C PRO A 166 -22.58 -21.80 -9.87
#